data_AF-A0A2P5ADA2-F1
#
_entry.id   AF-A0A2P5ADA2-F1
#
_cell.length_a   1.000
_cell.length_b   1.000
_cell.length_c   1.000
_cell.angle_alpha   90.00
_cell.angle_beta   90.00
_cell.angle_gamma   90.00
#
_symmetry.space_group_name_H-M   'P 1'
#
loop_
_entity.id
_entity.type
_entity.pdbx_description
1 polymer ?
#
loop_
_entity_poly.entity_id
_entity_poly.type
_entity_poly.pdbx_seq_one_letter_code
_entity_poly.pdbx_strand_id
1 'polypeptide(L)'
;MGNWSIVLQDTHAEARRFFVKHSISHQKEACQKLMSVETPYRPAAVKGPKSKSLLFDACILAKELQDMEEQWEVMCRVWMELMSFAAISCSPTIHAQQPSRGGELLTFTWLLMNHLGLGAQFSEQVSHG
;
A
#
# COMPACT_ATOMS: atom_id res chain seq x y z
N MET A 1 8.44 -4.66 13.65
CA MET A 1 7.70 -4.84 12.39
C MET A 1 6.21 -4.87 12.70
N GLY A 2 5.41 -4.00 12.07
CA GLY A 2 3.96 -3.93 12.32
C GLY A 2 3.23 -5.21 11.91
N ASN A 3 2.16 -5.56 12.62
CA ASN A 3 1.36 -6.73 12.30
C ASN A 3 0.42 -6.44 11.10
N TRP A 4 1.02 -6.34 9.91
CA TRP A 4 0.32 -6.07 8.65
C TRP A 4 -0.73 -7.13 8.34
N SER A 5 -0.51 -8.38 8.77
CA SER A 5 -1.48 -9.47 8.63
C SER A 5 -2.77 -9.18 9.38
N ILE A 6 -2.71 -8.66 10.62
CA ILE A 6 -3.90 -8.24 11.36
C ILE A 6 -4.60 -7.07 10.66
N VAL A 7 -3.84 -6.07 10.21
CA VAL A 7 -4.40 -4.90 9.51
C VAL A 7 -5.16 -5.32 8.25
N LEU A 8 -4.57 -6.21 7.46
CA LEU A 8 -5.19 -6.72 6.24
C LEU A 8 -6.45 -7.53 6.54
N GLN A 9 -6.39 -8.42 7.53
CA GLN A 9 -7.53 -9.24 7.96
C GLN A 9 -8.69 -8.37 8.47
N ASP A 10 -8.40 -7.38 9.31
CA ASP A 10 -9.39 -6.43 9.83
C ASP A 10 -9.99 -5.59 8.71
N THR A 11 -9.17 -5.11 7.77
CA THR A 11 -9.62 -4.34 6.61
C THR A 11 -10.55 -5.14 5.73
N HIS A 12 -10.17 -6.38 5.41
CA HIS A 12 -11.01 -7.29 4.64
C HIS A 12 -12.32 -7.64 5.36
N ALA A 13 -12.28 -7.88 6.68
CA ALA A 13 -13.46 -8.16 7.47
C ALA A 13 -14.42 -6.96 7.51
N GLU A 14 -13.90 -5.74 7.66
CA GLU A 14 -14.71 -4.52 7.62
C GLU A 14 -15.30 -4.28 6.23
N ALA A 15 -14.51 -4.43 5.17
CA ALA A 15 -14.99 -4.30 3.79
C ALA A 15 -16.12 -5.29 3.51
N ARG A 16 -15.96 -6.56 3.89
CA ARG A 16 -16.99 -7.58 3.70
C ARG A 16 -18.26 -7.25 4.47
N ARG A 17 -18.17 -6.84 5.75
CA ARG A 17 -19.34 -6.42 6.53
C ARG A 17 -20.03 -5.21 5.90
N PHE A 18 -19.26 -4.25 5.39
CA PHE A 18 -19.79 -3.07 4.73
C PHE A 18 -20.56 -3.43 3.45
N PHE A 19 -20.00 -4.28 2.59
CA PHE A 19 -20.65 -4.69 1.34
C PHE A 19 -21.90 -5.53 1.59
N VAL A 20 -21.85 -6.49 2.53
CA VAL A 20 -23.01 -7.29 2.93
C VAL A 20 -24.13 -6.41 3.50
N LYS A 21 -23.79 -5.46 4.38
CA LYS A 21 -24.78 -4.53 4.98
C LYS A 21 -25.52 -3.70 3.93
N HIS A 22 -24.86 -3.36 2.82
CA HIS A 22 -25.43 -2.53 1.77
C HIS A 22 -25.90 -3.33 0.53
N SER A 23 -25.86 -4.67 0.59
CA SER A 23 -26.23 -5.55 -0.54
C SER A 23 -25.45 -5.27 -1.84
N ILE A 24 -24.19 -4.86 -1.70
CA ILE A 24 -23.35 -4.48 -2.84
C ILE A 24 -22.79 -5.73 -3.50
N SER A 25 -22.99 -5.86 -4.81
CA SER A 25 -22.52 -7.01 -5.60
C SER A 25 -21.57 -6.61 -6.74
N HIS A 26 -21.56 -5.33 -7.14
CA HIS A 26 -20.76 -4.83 -8.25
C HIS A 26 -19.66 -3.86 -7.80
N GLN A 27 -18.50 -3.94 -8.43
CA GLN A 27 -17.34 -3.11 -8.10
C GLN A 27 -17.63 -1.61 -8.21
N LYS A 28 -18.33 -1.16 -9.25
CA LYS A 28 -18.65 0.26 -9.45
C LYS A 28 -19.52 0.81 -8.31
N GLU A 29 -20.51 0.03 -7.88
CA GLU A 29 -21.39 0.35 -6.76
C GLU A 29 -20.60 0.38 -5.44
N ALA A 30 -19.68 -0.57 -5.23
CA ALA A 30 -18.78 -0.59 -4.08
C ALA A 30 -17.95 0.69 -3.98
N CYS A 31 -17.29 1.08 -5.08
CA CYS A 31 -16.49 2.30 -5.13
C CYS A 31 -17.34 3.54 -4.86
N GLN A 32 -18.49 3.69 -5.53
CA GLN A 32 -19.39 4.82 -5.31
C GLN A 32 -19.87 4.91 -3.87
N LYS A 33 -20.25 3.77 -3.28
CA LYS A 33 -20.73 3.75 -1.89
C LYS A 33 -19.62 4.11 -0.91
N LEU A 34 -18.42 3.55 -1.06
CA LEU A 34 -17.26 3.87 -0.23
C LEU A 34 -16.90 5.36 -0.31
N MET A 35 -16.95 5.95 -1.50
CA MET A 35 -16.74 7.39 -1.69
C MET A 35 -17.86 8.25 -1.10
N SER A 36 -19.09 7.75 -1.01
CA SER A 36 -20.20 8.49 -0.38
C SER A 36 -20.19 8.47 1.16
N VAL A 37 -19.37 7.64 1.81
CA VAL A 37 -19.36 7.56 3.28
C VAL A 37 -18.75 8.82 3.87
N GLU A 38 -19.51 9.54 4.70
CA GLU A 38 -18.97 10.64 5.49
C GLU A 38 -18.13 10.11 6.65
N THR A 39 -16.84 10.41 6.61
CA THR A 39 -15.86 10.08 7.66
C THR A 39 -15.18 11.38 8.09
N PRO A 40 -15.84 12.19 8.93
CA PRO A 40 -15.35 13.52 9.31
C PRO A 40 -14.07 13.49 10.16
N TYR A 41 -13.67 12.31 10.64
CA TYR A 41 -12.45 12.09 11.42
C TYR A 41 -11.76 10.84 10.89
N ARG A 42 -10.42 10.80 10.98
CA ARG A 42 -9.65 9.57 10.69
C ARG A 42 -10.14 8.44 11.60
N PRO A 43 -10.65 7.33 11.05
CA PRO A 43 -11.06 6.17 11.82
C PRO A 43 -10.01 5.72 12.83
N ALA A 44 -8.72 5.79 12.49
CA ALA A 44 -7.63 5.49 13.41
C ALA A 44 -7.62 6.33 14.71
N ALA A 45 -8.20 7.54 14.71
CA ALA A 45 -8.31 8.41 15.88
C ALA A 45 -9.52 8.11 16.78
N VAL A 46 -10.53 7.39 16.26
CA VAL A 46 -11.80 7.11 16.97
C VAL A 46 -12.04 5.61 17.19
N LYS A 47 -11.40 4.73 16.41
CA LYS A 47 -11.36 3.29 16.70
C LYS A 47 -10.44 3.06 17.90
N GLY A 48 -11.04 2.66 19.01
CA GLY A 48 -10.30 2.05 20.11
C GLY A 48 -9.52 0.80 19.65
N PRO A 49 -8.77 0.14 20.55
CA PRO A 49 -7.80 -0.91 20.21
C PRO A 49 -8.36 -2.19 19.56
N LYS A 50 -9.67 -2.24 19.28
CA LYS A 50 -10.41 -3.43 18.83
C LYS A 50 -10.31 -3.73 17.33
N SER A 51 -9.98 -2.76 16.48
CA SER A 51 -9.83 -2.99 15.03
C SER A 51 -8.76 -2.06 14.46
N LYS A 52 -7.82 -2.63 13.70
CA LYS A 52 -6.76 -1.90 12.99
C LYS A 52 -7.04 -1.76 11.49
N SER A 53 -8.30 -1.90 11.09
CA SER A 53 -8.69 -1.77 9.68
C SER A 53 -8.41 -0.35 9.15
N LEU A 54 -7.94 -0.29 7.90
CA LEU A 54 -7.65 0.94 7.17
C LEU A 54 -8.72 1.28 6.12
N LEU A 55 -9.85 0.56 6.06
CA LEU A 55 -10.83 0.72 4.98
C LEU A 55 -11.29 2.18 4.80
N PHE A 56 -11.71 2.81 5.89
CA PHE A 56 -12.23 4.17 5.85
C PHE A 56 -11.11 5.22 5.85
N ASP A 57 -9.92 4.92 6.41
CA ASP A 57 -8.74 5.76 6.22
C ASP A 57 -8.34 5.83 4.73
N ALA A 58 -8.41 4.70 4.02
CA ALA A 58 -8.19 4.63 2.59
C ALA A 58 -9.26 5.39 1.79
N CYS A 59 -10.52 5.41 2.26
CA CYS A 59 -11.58 6.22 1.63
C CYS A 59 -11.33 7.72 1.80
N ILE A 60 -10.84 8.16 2.96
CA ILE A 60 -10.43 9.55 3.19
C ILE A 60 -9.28 9.91 2.23
N LEU A 61 -8.24 9.09 2.19
CA LEU A 61 -7.09 9.32 1.31
C LEU A 61 -7.50 9.35 -0.17
N ALA A 62 -8.42 8.47 -0.59
CA ALA A 62 -8.93 8.46 -1.96
C ALA A 62 -9.69 9.74 -2.32
N LYS A 63 -10.42 10.35 -1.36
CA LYS A 63 -11.07 11.65 -1.54
C LYS A 63 -10.05 12.78 -1.64
N GLU A 64 -9.12 12.82 -0.68
CA GLU A 64 -8.04 13.81 -0.68
C GLU A 64 -7.24 13.78 -1.99
N LEU A 65 -6.96 12.58 -2.52
CA LEU A 65 -6.29 12.41 -3.82
C LEU A 65 -7.15 12.86 -5.01
N GLN A 66 -8.45 12.59 -5.02
CA GLN A 66 -9.33 13.04 -6.13
C GLN A 66 -9.45 14.56 -6.21
N ASP A 67 -9.31 15.24 -5.07
CA ASP A 67 -9.35 16.71 -5.00
C ASP A 67 -8.01 17.37 -5.39
N MET A 68 -6.95 16.58 -5.64
CA MET A 68 -5.65 17.07 -6.08
C MET A 68 -5.57 17.17 -7.62
N GLU A 69 -5.09 18.31 -8.13
CA GLU A 69 -4.78 18.49 -9.55
C GLU A 69 -3.68 17.52 -10.02
N GLU A 70 -2.67 17.30 -9.16
CA GLU A 70 -1.49 16.47 -9.45
C GLU A 70 -1.61 15.02 -8.95
N GLN A 71 -2.84 14.50 -8.77
CA GLN A 71 -3.07 13.18 -8.16
C GLN A 71 -2.22 12.05 -8.78
N TRP A 72 -2.07 12.06 -10.10
CA TRP A 72 -1.30 11.02 -10.80
C TRP A 72 0.21 11.18 -10.59
N GLU A 73 0.71 12.40 -10.45
CA GLU A 73 2.12 12.62 -10.11
C GLU A 73 2.41 12.14 -8.69
N VAL A 74 1.54 12.48 -7.73
CA VAL A 74 1.65 11.99 -6.35
C VAL A 74 1.62 10.47 -6.31
N MET A 75 0.68 9.84 -7.02
CA MET A 75 0.61 8.37 -7.10
C MET A 75 1.88 7.78 -7.71
N CYS A 76 2.40 8.34 -8.80
CA CYS A 76 3.64 7.89 -9.41
C CYS A 76 4.83 7.97 -8.44
N ARG A 77 4.97 9.07 -7.68
CA ARG A 77 6.02 9.23 -6.67
C ARG A 77 5.92 8.18 -5.56
N VAL A 78 4.72 7.98 -5.00
CA VAL A 78 4.48 6.98 -3.95
C VAL A 78 4.79 5.55 -4.45
N TRP A 79 4.35 5.19 -5.67
CA TRP A 79 4.66 3.89 -6.26
C TRP A 79 6.16 3.71 -6.48
N MET A 80 6.86 4.74 -6.96
CA MET A 80 8.31 4.71 -7.15
C MET A 80 9.05 4.49 -5.82
N GLU A 81 8.64 5.16 -4.74
CA GLU A 81 9.20 4.98 -3.40
C GLU A 81 8.98 3.56 -2.88
N LEU A 82 7.74 3.03 -2.98
CA LEU A 82 7.41 1.67 -2.55
C LEU A 82 8.18 0.61 -3.35
N MET A 83 8.32 0.78 -4.67
CA MET A 83 9.10 -0.11 -5.52
C MET A 83 10.59 -0.06 -5.18
N SER A 84 11.14 1.14 -4.94
CA SER A 84 12.54 1.31 -4.56
C SER A 84 12.83 0.64 -3.22
N PHE A 85 11.93 0.83 -2.25
CA PHE A 85 12.00 0.17 -0.95
C PHE A 85 11.94 -1.36 -1.08
N ALA A 86 10.98 -1.89 -1.86
CA ALA A 86 10.85 -3.32 -2.10
C ALA A 86 12.10 -3.90 -2.79
N ALA A 87 12.62 -3.20 -3.81
CA ALA A 87 13.81 -3.61 -4.55
C ALA A 87 15.05 -3.74 -3.65
N ILE A 88 15.28 -2.78 -2.74
CA ILE A 88 16.38 -2.84 -1.76
C ILE A 88 16.14 -3.94 -0.70
N SER A 89 14.90 -4.10 -0.25
CA SER A 89 14.56 -5.02 0.84
C SER A 89 14.58 -6.50 0.42
N CYS A 90 14.54 -6.79 -0.88
CA CYS A 90 14.63 -8.15 -1.40
C CYS A 90 16.09 -8.64 -1.42
N SER A 91 16.31 -9.87 -0.94
CA SER A 91 17.64 -10.50 -1.02
C SER A 91 18.10 -10.62 -2.48
N PRO A 92 19.40 -10.40 -2.79
CA PRO A 92 19.96 -10.60 -4.13
C PRO A 92 19.64 -11.98 -4.74
N THR A 93 19.45 -13.01 -3.90
CA THR A 93 19.07 -14.36 -4.33
C THR A 93 17.66 -14.44 -4.91
N ILE A 94 16.72 -13.61 -4.43
CA ILE A 94 15.35 -13.51 -4.96
C ILE A 94 15.36 -12.82 -6.33
N HIS A 95 16.17 -11.78 -6.51
CA HIS A 95 16.34 -11.09 -7.79
C HIS A 95 16.90 -12.00 -8.89
N ALA A 96 17.82 -12.92 -8.54
CA ALA A 96 18.41 -13.85 -9.50
C ALA A 96 17.53 -15.07 -9.87
N GLN A 97 16.58 -15.47 -9.01
CA GLN A 97 15.73 -16.66 -9.21
C GLN A 97 14.34 -16.37 -9.79
N GLN A 98 13.91 -15.11 -9.83
CA GLN A 98 12.54 -14.69 -10.19
C GLN A 98 12.27 -14.15 -11.62
N PRO A 99 13.21 -14.03 -12.59
CA PRO A 99 12.86 -13.46 -13.91
C PRO A 99 11.71 -14.21 -14.60
N SER A 100 11.69 -15.54 -14.56
CA SER A 100 10.68 -16.36 -15.23
C SER A 100 9.31 -16.44 -14.54
N ARG A 101 9.12 -15.75 -13.39
CA ARG A 101 7.88 -15.80 -12.58
C ARG A 101 7.24 -14.44 -12.28
N GLY A 102 7.76 -13.35 -12.87
CA GLY A 102 7.16 -12.01 -12.75
C GLY A 102 7.88 -11.05 -11.77
N GLY A 103 9.14 -11.31 -11.43
CA GLY A 103 9.97 -10.40 -10.61
C GLY A 103 10.78 -9.35 -11.39
N GLU A 104 10.68 -9.35 -12.72
CA GLU A 104 11.58 -8.60 -13.63
C GLU A 104 11.63 -7.10 -13.32
N LEU A 105 10.49 -6.47 -13.02
CA LEU A 105 10.43 -5.03 -12.74
C LEU A 105 11.22 -4.64 -11.49
N LEU A 106 11.11 -5.41 -10.39
CA LEU A 106 11.87 -5.14 -9.17
C LEU A 106 13.36 -5.38 -9.37
N THR A 107 13.73 -6.36 -10.19
CA THR A 107 15.12 -6.62 -10.57
C THR A 107 15.69 -5.48 -11.42
N PHE A 108 14.93 -4.95 -12.39
CA PHE A 108 15.35 -3.78 -13.17
C PHE A 108 15.48 -2.53 -12.30
N THR A 109 14.53 -2.27 -11.40
CA THR A 109 14.62 -1.17 -10.43
C THR A 109 15.85 -1.33 -9.55
N TRP A 110 16.11 -2.53 -9.02
CA TRP A 110 17.31 -2.81 -8.22
C TRP A 110 18.60 -2.58 -9.00
N LEU A 111 18.70 -3.07 -10.25
CA LEU A 111 19.86 -2.85 -11.11
C LEU A 111 20.09 -1.37 -11.41
N LEU A 112 19.03 -0.63 -11.71
CA LEU A 112 19.09 0.82 -11.95
C LEU A 112 19.58 1.55 -10.69
N MET A 113 19.05 1.21 -9.51
CA MET A 113 19.48 1.79 -8.24
C MET A 113 20.95 1.50 -7.96
N ASN A 114 21.44 0.29 -8.25
CA ASN A 114 22.87 -0.03 -8.11
C ASN A 114 23.74 0.74 -9.11
N HIS A 115 23.32 0.85 -10.37
CA HIS A 115 24.03 1.61 -11.40
C HIS A 115 24.16 3.10 -11.05
N LEU A 116 23.13 3.67 -10.41
CA LEU A 116 23.13 5.06 -9.94
C LEU A 116 23.85 5.26 -8.59
N GLY A 117 24.44 4.20 -8.02
CA GLY A 117 25.16 4.26 -6.74
C GLY A 117 24.25 4.29 -5.50
N LEU A 118 22.95 4.04 -5.66
CA LEU A 118 21.94 4.07 -4.60
C LEU A 118 21.72 2.69 -3.94
N GLY A 119 22.33 1.63 -4.47
CA GLY A 119 22.13 0.24 -4.01
C GLY A 119 22.95 -0.17 -2.78
N ALA A 120 24.14 0.42 -2.56
CA ALA A 120 25.06 0.01 -1.49
C ALA A 120 24.83 0.74 -0.15
N GLN A 121 24.12 1.86 -0.13
CA GLN A 121 24.01 2.73 1.06
C GLN A 121 23.00 2.24 2.11
N PHE A 122 22.11 1.31 1.77
CA PHE A 122 21.01 0.88 2.66
C PHE A 122 21.22 -0.50 3.31
N SER A 123 22.21 -1.28 2.88
CA SER A 123 22.51 -2.58 3.52
C SER A 123 23.19 -2.43 4.89
N GLU A 124 23.88 -1.32 5.16
CA GLU A 124 24.58 -1.10 6.43
C GLU A 124 23.67 -0.62 7.57
N GLN A 125 22.49 -0.03 7.27
CA GLN A 125 21.58 0.44 8.32
C GLN A 125 20.73 -0.67 8.96
N VAL A 126 20.65 -1.86 8.36
CA VAL A 126 19.92 -3.01 8.93
C VAL A 126 20.84 -3.92 9.76
N SER A 127 22.16 -3.70 9.75
CA SER A 127 23.11 -4.50 10.52
C SER A 127 23.36 -4.00 11.94
N HIS A 128 22.83 -2.84 12.34
CA HIS A 128 22.96 -2.28 13.69
C HIS A 128 21.59 -1.91 14.28
N GLY A 129 20.76 -2.93 14.52
CA GLY A 129 19.51 -2.86 15.29
C GLY A 129 19.15 -4.20 15.90
#